data_AF-A0A0S4JD86-F1
#
_entry.id   AF-A0A0S4JD86-F1
#
_cell.length_a   1.000
_cell.length_b   1.000
_cell.length_c   1.000
_cell.angle_alpha   90.00
_cell.angle_beta   90.00
_cell.angle_gamma   90.00
#
_symmetry.space_group_name_H-M   'P 1'
#
loop_
_entity.id
_entity.type
_entity.pdbx_description
1 polymer ?
#
loop_
_entity_poly.entity_id
_entity_poly.type
_entity_poly.pdbx_seq_one_letter_code
_entity_poly.pdbx_strand_id
1 'polypeptide(L)'
;FVNTVANVLCTAATAVSVTVDCGRPILDVDPCFQLTRFGAVASLGTVQYGQQRNLTFRMGDTRSGMLDAEPPVVRLTYMYRGKERSKLVSANPADCESEHQQIVAHAARNVFTTSVTNLWAAGAGTSAQQFAAVSNSILALSPSAATLPLVAALLKGLEGEVKVGLVDLESFNKWGVHFLPSIARATLMQQCNNFKDHSVQLYGELFKKLRHHGEKVFTKIAPPRPNKHRGANAAAACAAPVDMTSYYDCDGGCVLGGCLVALAGGRHV
;
A
#
# COMPACT_ATOMS: atom_id res chain seq x y z
N PHE A 1 -5.58 10.55 -9.54
CA PHE A 1 -6.86 10.24 -10.21
C PHE A 1 -6.83 8.90 -10.95
N VAL A 2 -6.02 8.74 -12.01
CA VAL A 2 -6.03 7.53 -12.85
C VAL A 2 -5.81 6.25 -12.04
N ASN A 3 -4.84 6.24 -11.12
CA ASN A 3 -4.61 5.10 -10.21
C ASN A 3 -5.85 4.78 -9.37
N THR A 4 -6.55 5.78 -8.84
CA THR A 4 -7.76 5.58 -8.03
C THR A 4 -8.85 4.89 -8.86
N VAL A 5 -9.10 5.38 -10.07
CA VAL A 5 -10.10 4.80 -10.97
C VAL A 5 -9.72 3.37 -11.35
N ALA A 6 -8.46 3.13 -11.72
CA ALA A 6 -7.98 1.79 -12.02
C ALA A 6 -8.14 0.83 -10.83
N ASN A 7 -7.82 1.27 -9.61
CA ASN A 7 -8.00 0.50 -8.38
C ASN A 7 -9.47 0.14 -8.10
N VAL A 8 -10.40 1.06 -8.38
CA VAL A 8 -11.84 0.81 -8.24
C VAL A 8 -12.31 -0.19 -9.29
N LEU A 9 -11.96 0.03 -10.56
CA LEU A 9 -12.40 -0.79 -11.69
C LEU A 9 -11.88 -2.24 -11.62
N CYS A 10 -10.73 -2.48 -10.99
CA CYS A 10 -10.24 -3.84 -10.79
C CYS A 10 -10.76 -4.51 -9.51
N THR A 11 -11.68 -3.90 -8.75
CA THR A 11 -12.24 -4.53 -7.55
C THR A 11 -12.99 -5.82 -7.89
N ALA A 12 -12.55 -6.93 -7.29
CA ALA A 12 -13.14 -8.25 -7.46
C ALA A 12 -14.17 -8.58 -6.38
N ALA A 13 -13.82 -8.31 -5.12
CA ALA A 13 -14.68 -8.58 -3.97
C ALA A 13 -14.46 -7.53 -2.87
N THR A 14 -15.48 -7.36 -2.04
CA THR A 14 -15.50 -6.41 -0.93
C THR A 14 -15.71 -7.14 0.40
N ALA A 15 -15.51 -6.44 1.52
CA ALA A 15 -15.65 -7.00 2.87
C ALA A 15 -14.89 -8.33 3.03
N VAL A 16 -13.69 -8.41 2.47
CA VAL A 16 -12.86 -9.61 2.51
C VAL A 16 -12.23 -9.73 3.87
N SER A 17 -12.39 -10.90 4.49
CA SER A 17 -11.76 -11.26 5.74
C SER A 17 -11.13 -12.65 5.66
N VAL A 18 -10.07 -12.84 6.42
CA VAL A 18 -9.38 -14.12 6.57
C VAL A 18 -9.35 -14.48 8.03
N THR A 19 -9.80 -15.69 8.36
CA THR A 19 -9.66 -16.30 9.69
C THR A 19 -8.67 -17.44 9.58
N VAL A 20 -7.66 -17.44 10.44
CA VAL A 20 -6.66 -18.50 10.56
C VAL A 20 -6.89 -19.20 11.88
N ASP A 21 -7.03 -20.52 11.83
CA ASP A 21 -7.00 -21.41 12.99
C ASP A 21 -5.84 -22.37 12.82
N CYS A 22 -4.86 -22.32 13.70
CA CYS A 22 -3.63 -23.10 13.59
C CYS A 22 -3.42 -24.08 14.73
N GLY A 23 -4.39 -24.22 15.65
CA GLY A 23 -4.27 -25.09 16.84
C GLY A 23 -3.08 -24.76 17.75
N ARG A 24 -2.37 -23.65 17.49
CA ARG A 24 -1.13 -23.21 18.15
C ARG A 24 -1.19 -21.70 18.40
N PRO A 25 -0.45 -21.17 19.38
CA PRO A 25 -0.31 -19.74 19.56
C PRO A 25 0.29 -19.09 18.30
N ILE A 26 -0.27 -17.96 17.88
CA ILE A 26 0.35 -17.12 16.86
C ILE A 26 1.22 -16.10 17.59
N LEU A 27 2.51 -16.07 17.25
CA LEU A 27 3.52 -15.25 17.90
C LEU A 27 3.58 -13.84 17.32
N ASP A 28 3.36 -13.72 16.01
CA ASP A 28 3.50 -12.47 15.26
C ASP A 28 2.68 -12.56 13.99
N VAL A 29 2.18 -11.41 13.54
CA VAL A 29 1.24 -11.33 12.43
C VAL A 29 1.46 -10.07 11.61
N ASP A 30 1.07 -10.16 10.35
CA ASP A 30 0.81 -8.98 9.52
C ASP A 30 -0.01 -7.94 10.30
N PRO A 31 0.29 -6.62 10.23
CA PRO A 31 -0.43 -5.60 11.00
C PRO A 31 -1.94 -5.54 10.77
N CYS A 32 -2.46 -6.18 9.72
CA CYS A 32 -3.89 -6.29 9.47
C CYS A 32 -4.61 -7.37 10.30
N PHE A 33 -3.88 -8.23 11.02
CA PHE A 33 -4.46 -9.26 11.87
C PHE A 33 -4.80 -8.74 13.27
N GLN A 34 -5.88 -9.27 13.82
CA GLN A 34 -6.24 -9.24 15.22
C GLN A 34 -6.10 -10.65 15.77
N LEU A 35 -5.26 -10.81 16.80
CA LEU A 35 -5.07 -12.09 17.47
C LEU A 35 -6.35 -12.48 18.23
N THR A 36 -6.65 -13.77 18.20
CA THR A 36 -7.74 -14.39 18.95
C THR A 36 -7.18 -15.50 19.83
N ARG A 37 -8.01 -16.09 20.70
CA ARG A 37 -7.56 -17.14 21.64
C ARG A 37 -6.95 -18.36 20.96
N PHE A 38 -7.36 -18.68 19.74
CA PHE A 38 -6.99 -19.91 19.03
C PHE A 38 -6.45 -19.66 17.61
N GLY A 39 -6.24 -18.40 17.23
CA GLY A 39 -5.92 -18.06 15.85
C GLY A 39 -5.85 -16.56 15.60
N ALA A 40 -6.08 -16.11 14.38
CA ALA A 40 -6.10 -14.68 14.04
C ALA A 40 -7.15 -14.36 12.97
N VAL A 41 -7.65 -13.13 12.99
CA VAL A 41 -8.59 -12.61 11.98
C VAL A 41 -8.00 -11.36 11.34
N ALA A 42 -7.92 -11.33 10.02
CA ALA A 42 -7.53 -10.14 9.26
C ALA A 42 -8.70 -9.62 8.42
N SER A 43 -8.95 -8.31 8.50
CA SER A 43 -9.87 -7.62 7.59
C SER A 43 -9.07 -6.98 6.46
N LEU A 44 -9.29 -7.46 5.24
CA LEU A 44 -8.57 -7.04 4.03
C LEU A 44 -9.33 -6.00 3.20
N GLY A 45 -10.59 -5.71 3.55
CA GLY A 45 -11.41 -4.76 2.84
C GLY A 45 -11.73 -5.22 1.42
N THR A 46 -11.08 -4.64 0.42
CA THR A 46 -11.29 -4.96 -1.00
C THR A 46 -10.11 -5.71 -1.59
N VAL A 47 -10.40 -6.69 -2.43
CA VAL A 47 -9.40 -7.41 -3.23
C VAL A 47 -9.65 -7.20 -4.71
N GLN A 48 -8.58 -7.20 -5.49
CA GLN A 48 -8.59 -6.83 -6.90
C GLN A 48 -8.36 -8.03 -7.82
N TYR A 49 -8.98 -8.03 -8.98
CA TYR A 49 -8.77 -9.02 -10.03
C TYR A 49 -7.32 -8.99 -10.51
N GLY A 50 -6.73 -10.17 -10.68
CA GLY A 50 -5.35 -10.30 -11.17
C GLY A 50 -4.29 -9.75 -10.21
N GLN A 51 -4.62 -9.67 -8.91
CA GLN A 51 -3.70 -9.24 -7.87
C GLN A 51 -3.77 -10.16 -6.65
N GLN A 52 -2.61 -10.54 -6.13
CA GLN A 52 -2.53 -11.34 -4.92
C GLN A 52 -2.68 -10.47 -3.66
N ARG A 53 -3.17 -11.12 -2.61
CA ARG A 53 -3.16 -10.61 -1.24
C ARG A 53 -2.45 -11.63 -0.37
N ASN A 54 -1.27 -11.25 0.07
CA ASN A 54 -0.34 -12.10 0.78
C ASN A 54 -0.32 -11.66 2.24
N LEU A 55 -0.52 -12.63 3.12
CA LEU A 55 -0.55 -12.47 4.57
C LEU A 55 0.52 -13.38 5.15
N THR A 56 1.28 -12.87 6.11
CA THR A 56 2.26 -13.69 6.85
C THR A 56 1.96 -13.67 8.33
N PHE A 57 2.19 -14.80 8.98
CA PHE A 57 2.07 -14.96 10.42
C PHE A 57 3.07 -16.01 10.89
N ARG A 58 3.56 -15.86 12.11
CA ARG A 58 4.51 -16.79 12.74
C ARG A 58 3.75 -17.64 13.76
N MET A 59 3.75 -18.94 13.56
CA MET A 59 3.19 -19.89 14.52
C MET A 59 4.24 -20.22 15.59
N GLY A 60 3.78 -20.41 16.82
CA GLY A 60 4.61 -20.91 17.90
C GLY A 60 4.78 -22.43 17.82
N ASP A 61 5.70 -22.93 18.65
CA ASP A 61 5.95 -24.36 18.75
C ASP A 61 4.70 -25.11 19.23
N THR A 62 4.60 -26.37 18.79
CA THR A 62 3.68 -27.32 19.41
C THR A 62 3.99 -27.42 20.90
N ARG A 63 2.97 -27.29 21.75
CA ARG A 63 3.12 -27.61 23.17
C ARG A 63 3.54 -29.08 23.29
N SER A 64 4.60 -29.34 24.05
CA SER A 64 5.10 -30.70 24.31
C SER A 64 3.94 -31.59 24.80
N GLY A 65 3.70 -32.72 24.11
CA GLY A 65 2.67 -33.70 24.47
C GLY A 65 1.34 -33.62 23.70
N MET A 66 1.14 -32.66 22.80
CA MET A 66 0.05 -32.74 21.82
C MET A 66 0.48 -33.59 20.62
N LEU A 67 -0.33 -34.59 20.26
CA LEU A 67 -0.31 -35.32 18.98
C LEU A 67 -0.16 -34.32 17.82
N ASP A 68 0.54 -34.71 16.75
CA ASP A 68 0.84 -33.94 15.53
C ASP A 68 -0.21 -32.84 15.30
N ALA A 69 0.13 -31.60 15.66
CA ALA A 69 -0.85 -30.53 15.65
C ALA A 69 -1.40 -30.36 14.24
N GLU A 70 -2.73 -30.38 14.13
CA GLU A 70 -3.44 -30.32 12.85
C GLU A 70 -2.92 -29.19 11.97
N PRO A 71 -2.87 -29.40 10.64
CA PRO A 71 -2.40 -28.39 9.72
C PRO A 71 -3.26 -27.11 9.84
N PRO A 72 -2.64 -25.92 9.77
CA PRO A 72 -3.37 -24.66 9.85
C PRO A 72 -4.52 -24.60 8.84
N VAL A 73 -5.69 -24.19 9.32
CA VAL A 73 -6.90 -24.00 8.54
C VAL A 73 -7.13 -22.50 8.34
N VAL A 74 -7.30 -22.11 7.08
CA VAL A 74 -7.56 -20.74 6.67
C VAL A 74 -8.94 -20.65 6.04
N ARG A 75 -9.79 -19.80 6.60
CA ARG A 75 -11.11 -19.46 6.05
C ARG A 75 -11.05 -18.07 5.43
N LEU A 76 -11.37 -18.00 4.14
CA LEU A 76 -11.61 -16.76 3.42
C LEU A 76 -13.12 -16.49 3.38
N THR A 77 -13.55 -15.29 3.78
CA THR A 77 -14.93 -14.81 3.65
C THR A 77 -14.93 -13.51 2.86
N TYR A 78 -15.88 -13.33 1.94
CA TYR A 78 -15.95 -12.15 1.08
C TYR A 78 -17.34 -11.91 0.50
N MET A 79 -17.64 -10.66 0.14
CA MET A 79 -18.83 -10.29 -0.62
C MET A 79 -18.51 -10.24 -2.12
N TYR A 80 -19.28 -10.98 -2.91
CA TYR A 80 -19.19 -10.99 -4.37
C TYR A 80 -20.58 -10.80 -4.99
N ARG A 81 -20.75 -9.72 -5.76
CA ARG A 81 -22.03 -9.35 -6.41
C ARG A 81 -23.21 -9.36 -5.43
N GLY A 82 -23.02 -8.76 -4.26
CA GLY A 82 -24.05 -8.65 -3.22
C GLY A 82 -24.33 -9.93 -2.41
N LYS A 83 -23.57 -11.01 -2.64
CA LYS A 83 -23.72 -12.27 -1.90
C LYS A 83 -22.45 -12.59 -1.11
N GLU A 84 -22.63 -13.02 0.13
CA GLU A 84 -21.52 -13.55 0.92
C GLU A 84 -21.07 -14.90 0.36
N ARG A 85 -19.76 -15.10 0.34
CA ARG A 85 -19.09 -16.33 -0.07
C ARG A 85 -18.03 -16.65 0.95
N SER A 86 -17.77 -17.94 1.14
CA SER A 86 -16.66 -18.41 1.95
C SER A 86 -15.95 -19.59 1.30
N LYS A 87 -14.66 -19.73 1.59
CA LYS A 87 -13.83 -20.86 1.17
C LYS A 87 -12.92 -21.23 2.32
N LEU A 88 -12.84 -22.52 2.60
CA LEU A 88 -11.93 -23.09 3.59
C LEU A 88 -10.79 -23.79 2.86
N VAL A 89 -9.56 -23.60 3.34
CA VAL A 89 -8.36 -24.27 2.86
C VAL A 89 -7.56 -24.71 4.07
N SER A 90 -7.05 -25.94 4.07
CA SER A 90 -6.10 -26.42 5.07
C SER A 90 -4.71 -26.45 4.45
N ALA A 91 -3.69 -26.15 5.24
CA ALA A 91 -2.30 -26.24 4.81
C ALA A 91 -1.94 -27.68 4.44
N ASN A 92 -1.22 -27.85 3.34
CA ASN A 92 -0.69 -29.14 2.95
C ASN A 92 0.73 -29.29 3.53
N PRO A 93 1.02 -30.31 4.36
CA PRO A 93 2.37 -30.53 4.89
C PRO A 93 3.44 -30.71 3.80
N ALA A 94 3.06 -31.16 2.60
CA ALA A 94 3.97 -31.31 1.48
C ALA A 94 4.45 -29.97 0.89
N ASP A 95 3.74 -28.87 1.16
CA ASP A 95 4.12 -27.51 0.72
C ASP A 95 5.09 -26.84 1.72
N CYS A 96 5.53 -27.58 2.75
CA CYS A 96 6.46 -27.08 3.75
C CYS A 96 7.88 -27.01 3.16
N GLU A 97 8.39 -25.80 3.02
CA GLU A 97 9.75 -25.54 2.57
C GLU A 97 10.54 -24.83 3.68
N SER A 98 11.86 -25.06 3.74
CA SER A 98 12.73 -24.42 4.74
C SER A 98 12.78 -22.89 4.57
N GLU A 99 12.72 -22.42 3.33
CA GLU A 99 12.61 -21.00 3.00
C GLU A 99 11.83 -20.82 1.70
N HIS A 100 10.72 -20.10 1.77
CA HIS A 100 9.93 -19.76 0.59
C HIS A 100 10.09 -18.26 0.28
N GLN A 101 10.54 -17.92 -0.92
CA GLN A 101 10.86 -16.53 -1.32
C GLN A 101 9.70 -15.55 -1.11
N GLN A 102 8.45 -15.98 -1.34
CA GLN A 102 7.26 -15.14 -1.08
C GLN A 102 7.09 -14.83 0.41
N ILE A 103 7.41 -15.77 1.32
CA ILE A 103 7.32 -15.54 2.76
C ILE A 103 8.35 -14.48 3.16
N VAL A 104 9.60 -14.60 2.68
CA VAL A 104 10.66 -13.61 2.94
C VAL A 104 10.26 -12.23 2.42
N ALA A 105 9.82 -12.15 1.16
CA ALA A 105 9.40 -10.90 0.53
C ALA A 105 8.26 -10.19 1.29
N HIS A 106 7.27 -10.95 1.77
CA HIS A 106 6.13 -10.39 2.48
C HIS A 106 6.39 -10.16 3.97
N ALA A 107 7.30 -10.90 4.60
CA ALA A 107 7.84 -10.54 5.90
C ALA A 107 8.59 -9.19 5.84
N ALA A 108 9.42 -8.98 4.82
CA ALA A 108 10.11 -7.70 4.59
C ALA A 108 9.12 -6.54 4.37
N ARG A 109 8.04 -6.78 3.63
CA ARG A 109 6.95 -5.81 3.45
C ARG A 109 6.30 -5.43 4.79
N ASN A 110 6.13 -6.38 5.70
CA ASN A 110 5.52 -6.12 7.00
C ASN A 110 6.46 -5.34 7.90
N VAL A 111 7.76 -5.69 7.91
CA VAL A 111 8.80 -4.89 8.58
C VAL A 111 8.78 -3.45 8.05
N PHE A 112 8.83 -3.26 6.73
CA PHE A 112 8.74 -1.93 6.11
C PHE A 112 7.49 -1.16 6.57
N THR A 113 6.31 -1.78 6.49
CA THR A 113 5.03 -1.13 6.82
C THR A 113 4.98 -0.72 8.29
N THR A 114 5.36 -1.62 9.19
CA THR A 114 5.38 -1.36 10.64
C THR A 114 6.42 -0.30 10.97
N SER A 115 7.62 -0.37 10.41
CA SER A 115 8.66 0.63 10.61
C SER A 115 8.26 2.01 10.12
N VAL A 116 7.69 2.13 8.91
CA VAL A 116 7.20 3.41 8.39
C VAL A 116 6.09 3.98 9.27
N THR A 117 5.18 3.14 9.76
CA THR A 117 4.11 3.55 10.68
C THR A 117 4.68 4.06 12.01
N ASN A 118 5.69 3.37 12.56
CA ASN A 118 6.35 3.77 13.80
C ASN A 118 7.14 5.07 13.63
N LEU A 119 7.86 5.24 12.52
CA LEU A 119 8.57 6.48 12.20
C LEU A 119 7.60 7.65 12.03
N TRP A 120 6.47 7.43 11.34
CA TRP A 120 5.41 8.42 11.23
C TRP A 120 4.86 8.85 12.60
N ALA A 121 4.62 7.90 13.50
CA ALA A 121 4.16 8.19 14.86
C ALA A 121 5.21 8.94 15.70
N ALA A 122 6.50 8.68 15.47
CA ALA A 122 7.60 9.38 16.13
C ALA A 122 7.79 10.83 15.60
N GLY A 123 7.33 11.12 14.38
CA GLY A 123 7.40 12.44 13.77
C GLY A 123 8.72 12.71 13.03
N ALA A 124 9.01 14.00 12.83
CA ALA A 124 10.17 14.46 12.08
C ALA A 124 11.51 14.22 12.80
N GLY A 125 12.61 14.40 12.06
CA GLY A 125 13.97 14.31 12.60
C GLY A 125 14.46 12.86 12.72
N THR A 126 13.99 11.97 11.83
CA THR A 126 14.48 10.60 11.80
C THR A 126 15.95 10.58 11.39
N SER A 127 16.79 9.99 12.24
CA SER A 127 18.23 9.87 12.02
C SER A 127 18.59 8.85 10.95
N ALA A 128 19.78 9.00 10.35
CA ALA A 128 20.31 8.02 9.39
C ALA A 128 20.43 6.61 10.01
N GLN A 129 20.73 6.53 11.31
CA GLN A 129 20.82 5.27 12.06
C GLN A 129 19.47 4.56 12.14
N GLN A 130 18.37 5.31 12.30
CA GLN A 130 17.02 4.71 12.29
C GLN A 130 16.66 4.15 10.92
N PHE A 131 16.98 4.85 9.82
CA PHE A 131 16.78 4.30 8.47
C PHE A 131 17.63 3.06 8.22
N ALA A 132 18.91 3.11 8.60
CA ALA A 132 19.81 1.96 8.49
C ALA A 132 19.31 0.76 9.30
N ALA A 133 18.76 0.99 10.50
CA ALA A 133 18.17 -0.07 11.31
C ALA A 133 17.00 -0.76 10.59
N VAL A 134 16.11 -0.01 9.92
CA VAL A 134 15.00 -0.60 9.14
C VAL A 134 15.53 -1.43 7.96
N SER A 135 16.46 -0.88 7.18
CA SER A 135 17.10 -1.61 6.07
C SER A 135 17.78 -2.90 6.55
N ASN A 136 18.50 -2.83 7.67
CA ASN A 136 19.15 -3.99 8.26
C ASN A 136 18.14 -5.02 8.77
N SER A 137 17.04 -4.61 9.39
CA SER A 137 15.97 -5.52 9.81
C SER A 137 15.32 -6.24 8.63
N ILE A 138 15.14 -5.56 7.49
CA ILE A 138 14.61 -6.16 6.26
C ILE A 138 15.59 -7.20 5.70
N LEU A 139 16.87 -6.84 5.59
CA LEU A 139 17.89 -7.72 5.01
C LEU A 139 18.27 -8.89 5.94
N ALA A 140 18.13 -8.74 7.25
CA ALA A 140 18.39 -9.80 8.23
C ALA A 140 17.33 -10.90 8.24
N LEU A 141 16.18 -10.73 7.56
CA LEU A 141 15.14 -11.75 7.50
C LEU A 141 15.61 -13.04 6.80
N SER A 142 16.47 -12.91 5.80
CA SER A 142 17.03 -14.05 5.06
C SER A 142 18.19 -13.59 4.18
N PRO A 143 19.23 -14.45 3.95
CA PRO A 143 20.26 -14.19 2.94
C PRO A 143 19.71 -13.91 1.53
N SER A 144 18.57 -14.50 1.16
CA SER A 144 17.97 -14.31 -0.17
C SER A 144 17.25 -12.96 -0.32
N ALA A 145 16.95 -12.27 0.77
CA ALA A 145 16.14 -11.04 0.77
C ALA A 145 16.69 -9.97 -0.18
N ALA A 146 18.01 -9.80 -0.25
CA ALA A 146 18.67 -8.79 -1.09
C ALA A 146 18.42 -8.97 -2.61
N THR A 147 18.07 -10.19 -3.03
CA THR A 147 17.84 -10.54 -4.44
C THR A 147 16.38 -10.42 -4.87
N LEU A 148 15.45 -10.26 -3.91
CA LEU A 148 14.02 -10.29 -4.18
C LEU A 148 13.55 -8.94 -4.74
N PRO A 149 12.82 -8.90 -5.87
CA PRO A 149 12.37 -7.65 -6.48
C PRO A 149 11.52 -6.76 -5.55
N LEU A 150 10.66 -7.38 -4.73
CA LEU A 150 9.85 -6.63 -3.77
C LEU A 150 10.72 -5.98 -2.68
N VAL A 151 11.73 -6.69 -2.18
CA VAL A 151 12.65 -6.15 -1.16
C VAL A 151 13.44 -4.97 -1.73
N ALA A 152 13.98 -5.10 -2.94
CA ALA A 152 14.67 -4.01 -3.62
C ALA A 152 13.77 -2.77 -3.79
N ALA A 153 12.50 -2.98 -4.14
CA ALA A 153 11.52 -1.90 -4.27
C ALA A 153 11.19 -1.23 -2.92
N LEU A 154 11.09 -1.99 -1.83
CA LEU A 154 10.86 -1.46 -0.48
C LEU A 154 12.05 -0.64 0.02
N LEU A 155 13.28 -1.13 -0.15
CA LEU A 155 14.49 -0.41 0.23
C LEU A 155 14.64 0.91 -0.56
N LYS A 156 14.32 0.88 -1.87
CA LYS A 156 14.30 2.11 -2.68
C LYS A 156 13.20 3.08 -2.24
N GLY A 157 12.04 2.58 -1.81
CA GLY A 157 10.98 3.41 -1.21
C GLY A 157 11.43 4.07 0.10
N LEU A 158 12.18 3.34 0.93
CA LEU A 158 12.71 3.85 2.20
C LEU A 158 13.70 5.00 2.00
N GLU A 159 14.66 4.84 1.08
CA GLU A 159 15.66 5.87 0.76
C GLU A 159 15.10 7.05 -0.04
N GLY A 160 13.92 6.89 -0.64
CA GLY A 160 13.25 7.92 -1.42
C GLY A 160 12.35 8.82 -0.57
N GLU A 161 11.09 8.89 -0.97
CA GLU A 161 10.09 9.82 -0.44
C GLU A 161 9.81 9.64 1.07
N VAL A 162 10.02 8.43 1.61
CA VAL A 162 9.90 8.17 3.05
C VAL A 162 10.94 8.96 3.83
N LYS A 163 12.20 8.92 3.39
CA LYS A 163 13.30 9.69 4.00
C LYS A 163 13.06 11.19 3.89
N VAL A 164 12.65 11.66 2.72
CA VAL A 164 12.31 13.08 2.49
C VAL A 164 11.20 13.54 3.44
N GLY A 165 10.15 12.73 3.62
CA GLY A 165 9.04 13.06 4.51
C GLY A 165 9.38 13.11 6.01
N LEU A 166 10.55 12.64 6.43
CA LEU A 166 10.94 12.50 7.83
C LEU A 166 12.20 13.27 8.21
N VAL A 167 12.90 13.88 7.24
CA VAL A 167 14.22 14.49 7.46
C VAL A 167 14.15 15.71 8.38
N ASP A 168 13.12 16.54 8.25
CA ASP A 168 12.94 17.75 9.04
C ASP A 168 11.45 18.05 9.28
N LEU A 169 11.17 18.95 10.23
CA LEU A 169 9.82 19.27 10.66
C LEU A 169 8.98 19.97 9.57
N GLU A 170 9.61 20.77 8.72
CA GLU A 170 8.94 21.43 7.60
C GLU A 170 8.48 20.39 6.57
N SER A 171 9.38 19.50 6.14
CA SER A 171 9.07 18.42 5.20
C SER A 171 7.98 17.48 5.74
N PHE A 172 8.05 17.14 7.03
CA PHE A 172 7.04 16.30 7.68
C PHE A 172 5.67 16.98 7.71
N ASN A 173 5.60 18.22 8.19
CA ASN A 173 4.32 18.93 8.30
C ASN A 173 3.72 19.26 6.94
N LYS A 174 4.56 19.59 5.95
CA LYS A 174 4.12 19.90 4.60
C LYS A 174 3.53 18.68 3.90
N TRP A 175 4.11 17.51 4.11
CA TRP A 175 3.79 16.34 3.28
C TRP A 175 3.91 15.00 4.01
N GLY A 176 4.96 14.78 4.80
CA GLY A 176 5.25 13.48 5.43
C GLY A 176 4.12 12.95 6.31
N VAL A 177 3.45 13.84 7.03
CA VAL A 177 2.31 13.53 7.90
C VAL A 177 1.14 12.85 7.16
N HIS A 178 0.98 13.14 5.87
CA HIS A 178 -0.06 12.54 5.01
C HIS A 178 0.47 11.40 4.16
N PHE A 179 1.71 11.50 3.71
CA PHE A 179 2.31 10.51 2.83
C PHE A 179 2.62 9.19 3.52
N LEU A 180 3.29 9.23 4.67
CA LEU A 180 3.77 8.04 5.36
C LEU A 180 2.62 7.06 5.69
N PRO A 181 1.46 7.51 6.22
CA PRO A 181 0.33 6.60 6.41
C PRO A 181 -0.26 6.13 5.08
N SER A 182 -0.24 6.95 4.01
CA SER A 182 -0.70 6.56 2.68
C SER A 182 0.17 5.45 2.07
N ILE A 183 1.50 5.56 2.12
CA ILE A 183 2.42 4.55 1.56
C ILE A 183 2.46 3.28 2.41
N ALA A 184 2.40 3.41 3.75
CA ALA A 184 2.27 2.26 4.64
C ALA A 184 0.97 1.49 4.35
N ARG A 185 -0.16 2.20 4.25
CA ARG A 185 -1.44 1.58 3.91
C ARG A 185 -1.44 0.94 2.53
N ALA A 186 -0.90 1.61 1.52
CA ALA A 186 -0.83 1.07 0.16
C ALA A 186 0.05 -0.17 0.06
N THR A 187 1.16 -0.19 0.82
CA THR A 187 2.06 -1.34 0.91
C THR A 187 1.38 -2.52 1.62
N LEU A 188 0.72 -2.28 2.76
CA LEU A 188 -0.07 -3.28 3.49
C LEU A 188 -1.19 -3.86 2.62
N MET A 189 -1.92 -2.96 1.95
CA MET A 189 -2.97 -3.32 1.01
C MET A 189 -2.42 -3.84 -0.30
N GLN A 190 -1.10 -3.92 -0.54
CA GLN A 190 -0.51 -4.28 -1.82
C GLN A 190 -1.23 -3.63 -3.02
N GLN A 191 -1.35 -2.30 -3.02
CA GLN A 191 -1.99 -1.50 -4.06
C GLN A 191 -1.05 -0.41 -4.54
N CYS A 192 -1.03 -0.18 -5.84
CA CYS A 192 -0.37 0.98 -6.42
C CYS A 192 -1.28 2.21 -6.26
N ASN A 193 -0.96 3.08 -5.30
CA ASN A 193 -1.71 4.32 -5.05
C ASN A 193 -1.12 5.52 -5.82
N ASN A 194 0.19 5.54 -6.08
CA ASN A 194 0.87 6.61 -6.80
C ASN A 194 1.81 6.08 -7.90
N PHE A 195 2.44 6.96 -8.67
CA PHE A 195 3.34 6.59 -9.77
C PHE A 195 4.84 6.71 -9.41
N LYS A 196 5.16 7.40 -8.31
CA LYS A 196 6.53 7.79 -7.94
C LYS A 196 7.24 6.72 -7.11
N ASP A 197 6.51 6.10 -6.19
CA ASP A 197 7.10 5.23 -5.17
C ASP A 197 7.23 3.79 -5.63
N HIS A 198 8.45 3.26 -5.52
CA HIS A 198 8.81 1.93 -6.00
C HIS A 198 8.16 0.81 -5.19
N SER A 199 7.99 1.01 -3.88
CA SER A 199 7.42 0.03 -2.93
C SER A 199 6.00 -0.42 -3.29
N VAL A 200 5.30 0.35 -4.13
CA VAL A 200 3.92 0.06 -4.55
C VAL A 200 3.74 -0.20 -6.06
N GLN A 201 4.79 -0.10 -6.88
CA GLN A 201 4.65 -0.26 -8.34
C GLN A 201 4.48 -1.72 -8.80
N LEU A 202 4.82 -2.70 -7.95
CA LEU A 202 4.82 -4.11 -8.36
C LEU A 202 3.43 -4.74 -8.39
N TYR A 203 2.43 -4.09 -7.77
CA TYR A 203 1.12 -4.69 -7.54
C TYR A 203 0.16 -4.57 -8.73
N GLY A 204 -0.49 -5.69 -9.05
CA GLY A 204 -1.70 -5.77 -9.88
C GLY A 204 -1.49 -5.70 -11.39
N GLU A 205 -1.63 -6.84 -12.07
CA GLU A 205 -1.47 -6.89 -13.52
C GLU A 205 -2.65 -6.26 -14.28
N LEU A 206 -3.88 -6.53 -13.85
CA LEU A 206 -5.06 -5.85 -14.42
C LEU A 206 -5.04 -4.36 -14.11
N PHE A 207 -4.63 -3.99 -12.90
CA PHE A 207 -4.45 -2.60 -12.50
C PHE A 207 -3.52 -1.86 -13.47
N LYS A 208 -2.33 -2.41 -13.76
CA LYS A 208 -1.37 -1.80 -14.69
C LYS A 208 -1.97 -1.57 -16.08
N LYS A 209 -2.72 -2.54 -16.60
CA LYS A 209 -3.43 -2.43 -17.90
C LYS A 209 -4.47 -1.30 -17.89
N LEU A 210 -5.30 -1.24 -16.85
CA LEU A 210 -6.33 -0.22 -16.69
C LEU A 210 -5.72 1.17 -16.48
N ARG A 211 -4.65 1.28 -15.68
CA ARG A 211 -3.89 2.51 -15.48
C ARG A 211 -3.36 3.02 -16.82
N HIS A 212 -2.67 2.17 -17.57
CA HIS A 212 -2.11 2.54 -18.87
C HIS A 212 -3.18 2.98 -19.88
N HIS A 213 -4.33 2.30 -19.92
CA HIS A 213 -5.45 2.72 -20.75
C HIS A 213 -6.03 4.06 -20.27
N GLY A 214 -6.21 4.22 -18.96
CA GLY A 214 -6.67 5.47 -18.35
C GLY A 214 -5.74 6.65 -18.63
N GLU A 215 -4.42 6.45 -18.60
CA GLU A 215 -3.43 7.47 -18.97
C GLU A 215 -3.58 7.92 -20.43
N LYS A 216 -3.74 6.96 -21.35
CA LYS A 216 -3.97 7.23 -22.77
C LYS A 216 -5.27 7.99 -23.03
N VAL A 217 -6.31 7.72 -22.24
CA VAL A 217 -7.58 8.45 -22.32
C VAL A 217 -7.41 9.84 -21.73
N PHE A 218 -6.86 9.95 -20.52
CA PHE A 218 -6.74 11.20 -19.77
C PHE A 218 -5.93 12.26 -20.53
N THR A 219 -4.81 11.87 -21.15
CA THR A 219 -3.97 12.77 -21.96
C THR A 219 -4.66 13.30 -23.22
N LYS A 220 -5.76 12.68 -23.65
CA LYS A 220 -6.54 13.10 -24.83
C LYS A 220 -7.80 13.89 -24.48
N ILE A 221 -8.14 14.02 -23.19
CA ILE A 221 -9.29 14.83 -22.77
C ILE A 221 -8.94 16.31 -23.02
N ALA A 222 -9.92 17.11 -23.45
CA ALA A 222 -9.69 18.55 -23.55
C ALA A 222 -9.45 19.14 -22.16
N PRO A 223 -8.48 20.04 -21.98
CA PRO A 223 -8.25 20.69 -20.68
C PRO A 223 -9.52 21.37 -20.18
N PRO A 224 -9.74 21.41 -18.85
CA PRO A 224 -10.90 22.07 -18.29
C PRO A 224 -10.94 23.54 -18.74
N ARG A 225 -12.10 23.98 -19.24
CA ARG A 225 -12.28 25.37 -19.66
C ARG A 225 -12.11 26.28 -18.44
N PRO A 226 -11.21 27.28 -18.46
CA PRO A 226 -11.07 28.21 -17.35
C PRO A 226 -12.39 28.97 -17.13
N ASN A 227 -12.96 28.89 -15.93
CA ASN A 227 -14.23 29.55 -15.59
C ASN A 227 -14.09 31.04 -15.22
N LYS A 228 -12.90 31.65 -15.36
CA LYS A 228 -12.67 33.08 -15.07
C LYS A 228 -11.99 33.77 -16.24
N HIS A 229 -12.69 34.74 -16.82
CA HIS A 229 -12.07 35.79 -17.62
C HIS A 229 -11.14 36.58 -16.70
N ARG A 230 -9.86 36.69 -17.07
CA ARG A 230 -8.93 37.61 -16.40
C ARG A 230 -9.53 39.01 -16.51
N GLY A 231 -9.59 39.74 -15.39
CA GLY A 231 -10.14 41.09 -15.35
C GLY A 231 -9.48 42.01 -16.39
N ALA A 232 -10.24 42.97 -16.91
CA ALA A 232 -9.97 43.76 -18.12
C ALA A 232 -8.66 44.58 -18.17
N ASN A 233 -7.82 44.56 -17.13
CA ASN A 233 -6.60 45.39 -17.03
C ASN A 233 -5.28 44.61 -17.14
N ALA A 234 -5.31 43.31 -17.42
CA ALA A 234 -4.12 42.59 -17.87
C ALA A 234 -4.22 42.45 -19.40
N ALA A 235 -3.25 42.99 -20.13
CA ALA A 235 -3.11 42.75 -21.56
C ALA A 235 -3.38 41.27 -21.85
N ALA A 236 -4.31 41.01 -22.78
CA ALA A 236 -4.90 39.70 -23.03
C ALA A 236 -3.87 38.69 -23.56
N ALA A 237 -2.96 38.24 -22.70
CA ALA A 237 -2.20 37.03 -22.92
C ALA A 237 -3.23 35.89 -22.87
N CYS A 238 -3.54 35.32 -24.03
CA CYS A 238 -4.28 34.08 -24.13
C CYS A 238 -3.68 33.10 -23.12
N ALA A 239 -4.52 32.51 -22.25
CA ALA A 239 -4.03 31.45 -21.39
C ALA A 239 -3.40 30.38 -22.29
N ALA A 240 -2.14 30.05 -22.03
CA ALA A 240 -1.44 29.03 -22.81
C ALA A 240 -2.28 27.75 -22.82
N PRO A 241 -2.38 27.04 -23.96
CA PRO A 241 -3.06 25.75 -24.01
C PRO A 241 -2.50 24.85 -22.90
N VAL A 242 -3.38 24.36 -22.02
CA VAL A 242 -2.98 23.39 -21.01
C VAL A 242 -2.99 22.02 -21.67
N ASP A 243 -1.83 21.41 -21.81
CA ASP A 243 -1.75 19.99 -22.15
C ASP A 243 -2.13 19.18 -20.92
N MET A 244 -3.03 18.21 -21.07
CA MET A 244 -3.41 17.31 -19.98
C MET A 244 -2.21 16.53 -19.42
N THR A 245 -1.11 16.39 -20.19
CA THR A 245 0.14 15.82 -19.68
C THR A 245 0.75 16.63 -18.54
N SER A 246 0.48 17.94 -18.45
CA SER A 246 1.01 18.79 -17.37
C SER A 246 0.44 18.44 -15.99
N TYR A 247 -0.62 17.64 -15.91
CA TYR A 247 -1.15 17.12 -14.65
C TYR A 247 -0.38 15.91 -14.12
N TYR A 248 0.56 15.35 -14.90
CA TYR A 248 1.54 14.37 -14.43
C TYR A 248 2.77 15.06 -13.83
N ASP A 249 2.53 16.08 -13.02
CA ASP A 249 3.58 16.81 -12.31
C ASP A 249 3.96 16.03 -11.05
N CYS A 250 5.22 15.62 -10.96
CA CYS A 250 5.75 14.94 -9.77
C CYS A 250 5.91 15.86 -8.56
N ASP A 251 5.91 17.16 -8.79
CA ASP A 251 5.89 18.21 -7.76
C ASP A 251 4.45 18.70 -7.50
N GLY A 252 3.49 18.23 -8.29
CA GLY A 252 2.06 18.44 -8.12
C GLY A 252 1.52 17.63 -6.94
N GLY A 253 1.08 18.32 -5.88
CA GLY A 253 0.48 17.68 -4.71
C GLY A 253 -0.76 16.84 -5.04
N CYS A 254 -0.99 15.76 -4.28
CA CYS A 254 -2.24 15.00 -4.37
C CYS A 254 -3.38 15.74 -3.66
N VAL A 255 -4.53 15.89 -4.34
CA VAL A 255 -5.73 16.51 -3.75
C VAL A 255 -6.69 15.43 -3.28
N LEU A 256 -7.06 15.45 -1.99
CA LEU A 256 -8.15 14.64 -1.47
C LEU A 256 -9.48 15.27 -1.89
N GLY A 257 -10.49 14.47 -2.27
CA GLY A 257 -11.77 14.98 -2.77
C GLY A 257 -12.57 15.86 -1.78
N GLY A 258 -12.21 15.88 -0.50
CA GLY A 258 -12.77 16.79 0.52
C GLY A 258 -11.87 17.97 0.88
N CYS A 259 -10.75 18.18 0.18
CA CYS A 259 -9.90 19.34 0.41
C CYS A 259 -10.60 20.60 -0.05
N LEU A 260 -10.66 21.58 0.85
CA LEU A 260 -11.13 22.91 0.54
C LEU A 260 -10.13 23.65 -0.36
N VAL A 261 -10.57 24.07 -1.55
CA VAL A 261 -9.77 24.84 -2.49
C VAL A 261 -10.05 26.32 -2.28
N ALA A 262 -9.03 27.08 -1.88
CA ALA A 262 -9.09 28.53 -1.78
C ALA A 262 -9.24 29.14 -3.19
N LEU A 263 -10.40 29.71 -3.47
CA LEU A 263 -10.67 30.47 -4.67
C LEU A 263 -10.02 31.86 -4.55
N ALA A 264 -9.69 32.49 -5.67
CA ALA A 264 -9.10 33.83 -5.72
C ALA A 264 -9.89 34.97 -5.02
N GLY A 265 -11.07 34.69 -4.48
CA GLY A 265 -11.85 35.61 -3.63
C GLY A 265 -11.85 35.25 -2.14
N GLY A 266 -10.93 34.41 -1.67
CA GLY A 266 -10.83 33.97 -0.27
C GLY A 266 -11.87 32.94 0.17
N ARG A 267 -12.84 32.62 -0.70
CA ARG A 267 -13.83 31.56 -0.48
C ARG A 267 -13.18 30.18 -0.66
N HIS A 268 -13.54 29.24 0.20
CA HIS A 268 -13.11 27.86 0.13
C HIS A 268 -14.26 26.99 -0.40
N VAL A 269 -13.97 26.04 -1.31
CA VAL A 269 -14.94 25.07 -1.87
C VAL A 269 -14.44 23.64 -1.78
#